data_AF-A0A660W841-F1
#
_entry.id   AF-A0A660W841-F1
#
_cell.length_a   1.000
_cell.length_b   1.000
_cell.length_c   1.000
_cell.angle_alpha   90.00
_cell.angle_beta   90.00
_cell.angle_gamma   90.00
#
_symmetry.space_group_name_H-M   'P 1'
#
loop_
_entity.id
_entity.type
_entity.pdbx_description
1 polymer ?
#
loop_
_entity_poly.entity_id
_entity_poly.type
_entity_poly.pdbx_seq_one_letter_code
_entity_poly.pdbx_strand_id
1 'polypeptide(L)'
;MGIVMLCNFLYIETMDTDFLTREAYRVLIGRSGEVSEFLRAEIGASASRYQDEDTYLVAMRKFVLNIANNPGGYLDSWNLIDEIDPDEFGTQAHKLANDILAVSKTPLDKRGPADE
;
A
#
# COMPACT_ATOMS: atom_id res chain seq x y z
N MET A 1 30.36 31.41 25.81
CA MET A 1 29.92 30.99 24.46
C MET A 1 30.03 29.48 24.39
N GLY A 2 28.92 28.78 24.60
CA GLY A 2 28.81 27.35 24.34
C GLY A 2 27.52 27.15 23.58
N ILE A 3 27.62 26.97 22.27
CA ILE A 3 26.49 26.64 21.42
C ILE A 3 26.11 25.20 21.77
N VAL A 4 25.05 25.04 22.56
CA VAL A 4 24.41 23.73 22.72
C VAL A 4 23.66 23.50 21.41
N MET A 5 24.30 22.75 20.52
CA MET A 5 23.70 22.28 19.29
C MET A 5 22.61 21.29 19.69
N LEU A 6 21.40 21.80 19.88
CA LEU A 6 20.19 20.99 19.87
C LEU A 6 20.07 20.43 18.45
N CYS A 7 20.76 19.32 18.19
CA CYS A 7 20.39 18.40 17.13
C CYS A 7 18.99 17.89 17.48
N ASN A 8 18.00 18.69 17.10
CA ASN A 8 16.62 18.25 16.96
C ASN A 8 16.66 17.25 15.79
N PHE A 9 17.03 16.00 16.11
CA PHE A 9 16.79 14.86 15.25
C PHE A 9 15.27 14.79 15.12
N LEU A 10 14.74 15.46 14.08
CA LEU A 10 13.45 15.15 13.54
C LEU A 10 13.54 13.69 13.07
N TYR A 11 13.22 12.76 13.98
CA TYR A 11 12.74 11.45 13.59
C TYR A 11 11.46 11.75 12.81
N ILE A 12 11.57 11.86 11.48
CA ILE A 12 10.40 11.73 10.64
C ILE A 12 10.02 10.27 10.82
N GLU A 13 9.09 9.98 11.73
CA GLU A 13 8.53 8.64 11.83
C GLU A 13 7.88 8.36 10.48
N THR A 14 8.55 7.52 9.71
CA THR A 14 8.02 7.01 8.46
C THR A 14 6.92 6.02 8.79
N MET A 15 5.88 6.02 7.98
CA MET A 15 4.72 5.16 8.12
C MET A 15 5.12 3.66 8.18
N ASP A 16 4.56 2.90 9.11
CA ASP A 16 4.66 1.43 9.16
C ASP A 16 3.25 0.85 9.01
N THR A 17 3.10 -0.37 8.52
CA THR A 17 1.77 -1.00 8.38
C THR A 17 0.99 -1.07 9.70
N ASP A 18 1.67 -1.02 10.85
CA ASP A 18 1.06 -1.01 12.18
C ASP A 18 0.31 0.31 12.51
N PHE A 19 0.65 1.44 11.89
CA PHE A 19 -0.12 2.70 12.13
C PHE A 19 -1.29 2.89 11.15
N LEU A 20 -1.56 1.91 10.28
CA LEU A 20 -2.71 1.97 9.37
C LEU A 20 -4.00 1.82 10.16
N THR A 21 -4.98 2.65 9.83
CA THR A 21 -6.38 2.44 10.23
C THR A 21 -6.86 1.08 9.74
N ARG A 22 -7.76 0.46 10.50
CA ARG A 22 -8.29 -0.88 10.20
C ARG A 22 -8.73 -1.05 8.75
N GLU A 23 -9.48 -0.09 8.19
CA GLU A 23 -9.93 -0.20 6.81
C GLU A 23 -8.77 -0.08 5.80
N ALA A 24 -7.79 0.77 6.07
CA ALA A 24 -6.59 0.87 5.23
C ALA A 24 -5.75 -0.41 5.32
N TYR A 25 -5.51 -0.95 6.50
CA TYR A 25 -4.81 -2.23 6.69
C TYR A 25 -5.54 -3.38 5.97
N ARG A 26 -6.85 -3.49 6.18
CA ARG A 26 -7.69 -4.54 5.57
C ARG A 26 -7.56 -4.54 4.06
N VAL A 27 -7.56 -3.36 3.42
CA VAL A 27 -7.45 -3.27 1.96
C VAL A 27 -6.00 -3.38 1.48
N LEU A 28 -5.06 -2.65 2.07
CA LEU A 28 -3.68 -2.61 1.61
C LEU A 28 -2.93 -3.92 1.85
N ILE A 29 -3.18 -4.60 2.97
CA ILE A 29 -2.45 -5.81 3.37
C ILE A 29 -3.34 -7.06 3.23
N GLY A 30 -4.58 -6.98 3.71
CA GLY A 30 -5.51 -8.12 3.63
C GLY A 30 -5.88 -8.45 2.19
N ARG A 31 -6.54 -7.50 1.50
CA ARG A 31 -7.04 -7.71 0.13
C ARG A 31 -5.93 -7.87 -0.89
N SER A 32 -4.79 -7.20 -0.74
CA SER A 32 -3.64 -7.43 -1.62
C SER A 32 -3.10 -8.84 -1.51
N GLY A 33 -3.08 -9.44 -0.31
CA GLY A 33 -2.67 -10.81 -0.09
C GLY A 33 -3.62 -11.84 -0.71
N GLU A 34 -4.90 -11.52 -0.85
CA GLU A 34 -5.86 -12.34 -1.61
C GLU A 34 -5.56 -12.33 -3.11
N VAL A 35 -5.00 -11.23 -3.64
CA VAL A 35 -4.62 -11.09 -5.06
C VAL A 35 -3.28 -11.76 -5.35
N SER A 36 -2.26 -11.48 -4.52
CA SER A 36 -0.94 -12.10 -4.61
C SER A 36 -0.13 -11.79 -3.36
N GLU A 37 0.58 -12.80 -2.85
CA GLU A 37 1.48 -12.60 -1.71
C GLU A 37 2.64 -11.64 -2.03
N PHE A 38 3.10 -11.59 -3.29
CA PHE A 38 4.14 -10.67 -3.76
C PHE A 38 3.63 -9.24 -3.77
N LEU A 39 2.38 -9.05 -4.23
CA LEU A 39 1.74 -7.74 -4.21
C LEU A 39 1.59 -7.21 -2.80
N ARG A 40 1.18 -8.06 -1.84
CA ARG A 40 1.14 -7.71 -0.42
C ARG A 40 2.50 -7.30 0.12
N ALA A 41 3.53 -8.07 -0.20
CA ALA A 41 4.90 -7.79 0.26
C ALA A 41 5.41 -6.44 -0.27
N GLU A 42 5.20 -6.13 -1.55
CA GLU A 42 5.59 -4.84 -2.13
C GLU A 42 4.82 -3.66 -1.57
N ILE A 43 3.50 -3.82 -1.37
CA ILE A 43 2.68 -2.79 -0.74
C ILE A 43 3.20 -2.53 0.67
N GLY A 44 3.32 -3.56 1.52
CA GLY A 44 3.78 -3.43 2.90
C GLY A 44 5.17 -2.81 3.01
N ALA A 45 6.13 -3.29 2.22
CA ALA A 45 7.49 -2.75 2.20
C ALA A 45 7.56 -1.29 1.74
N SER A 46 6.56 -0.81 1.00
CA SER A 46 6.49 0.57 0.55
C SER A 46 5.97 1.53 1.62
N ALA A 47 5.36 1.05 2.72
CA ALA A 47 4.77 1.90 3.76
C ALA A 47 5.77 2.94 4.29
N SER A 48 6.99 2.50 4.64
CA SER A 48 8.05 3.35 5.19
C SER A 48 8.56 4.46 4.25
N ARG A 49 8.09 4.50 3.01
CA ARG A 49 8.41 5.58 2.06
C ARG A 49 7.47 6.76 2.16
N TYR A 50 6.41 6.67 2.97
CA TYR A 50 5.37 7.67 3.09
C TYR A 50 5.30 8.23 4.50
N GLN A 51 4.84 9.47 4.60
CA GLN A 51 4.73 10.18 5.87
C GLN A 51 3.38 9.91 6.57
N ASP A 52 2.34 9.63 5.79
CA ASP A 52 0.97 9.48 6.27
C ASP A 52 0.17 8.49 5.41
N GLU A 53 -0.92 7.97 5.99
CA GLU A 53 -1.79 6.98 5.37
C GLU A 53 -2.44 7.47 4.07
N ASP A 54 -2.86 8.73 3.99
CA ASP A 54 -3.54 9.26 2.79
C ASP A 54 -2.59 9.32 1.60
N THR A 55 -1.37 9.84 1.81
CA THR A 55 -0.33 9.88 0.78
C THR A 55 0.05 8.46 0.35
N TYR A 56 0.11 7.53 1.29
CA TYR A 56 0.38 6.12 1.01
C TYR A 56 -0.75 5.45 0.19
N LEU A 57 -2.01 5.60 0.57
CA LEU A 57 -3.18 5.09 -0.16
C LEU A 57 -3.22 5.61 -1.60
N VAL A 58 -2.96 6.90 -1.81
CA VAL A 58 -2.91 7.50 -3.16
C VAL A 58 -1.81 6.87 -4.00
N ALA A 59 -0.63 6.65 -3.42
CA ALA A 59 0.49 6.05 -4.12
C ALA A 59 0.24 4.57 -4.44
N MET A 60 -0.27 3.79 -3.47
CA MET A 60 -0.58 2.37 -3.66
C MET A 60 -1.69 2.17 -4.69
N ARG A 61 -2.71 3.04 -4.72
CA ARG A 61 -3.71 3.02 -5.79
C ARG A 61 -3.07 3.16 -7.17
N LYS A 62 -2.16 4.13 -7.34
CA LYS A 62 -1.48 4.35 -8.64
C LYS A 62 -0.62 3.15 -9.02
N PHE A 63 0.10 2.60 -8.05
CA PHE A 63 0.93 1.42 -8.23
C PHE A 63 0.10 0.20 -8.67
N VAL A 64 -0.95 -0.14 -7.93
CA VAL A 64 -1.84 -1.27 -8.25
C VAL A 64 -2.56 -1.07 -9.59
N LEU A 65 -2.97 0.16 -9.91
CA LEU A 65 -3.61 0.44 -11.20
C LEU A 65 -2.62 0.28 -12.37
N ASN A 66 -1.35 0.64 -12.18
CA ASN A 66 -0.31 0.40 -13.19
C ASN A 66 -0.13 -1.10 -13.45
N ILE A 67 -0.10 -1.90 -12.39
CA ILE A 67 -0.07 -3.37 -12.48
C ILE A 67 -1.31 -3.88 -13.21
N ALA A 68 -2.51 -3.42 -12.84
CA ALA A 68 -3.76 -3.84 -13.47
C ALA A 68 -3.82 -3.54 -14.98
N ASN A 69 -3.18 -2.46 -15.44
CA ASN A 69 -3.12 -2.08 -16.86
C ASN A 69 -2.06 -2.87 -17.66
N ASN A 70 -1.09 -3.49 -16.98
CA ASN A 70 -0.07 -4.32 -17.60
C ASN A 70 0.28 -5.52 -16.70
N PRO A 71 -0.68 -6.44 -16.47
CA PRO A 71 -0.52 -7.53 -15.52
C PRO A 71 0.59 -8.49 -15.94
N GLY A 72 0.72 -8.75 -17.25
CA GLY A 72 1.75 -9.65 -17.78
C GLY A 72 3.17 -9.20 -17.45
N GLY A 73 3.48 -7.89 -17.56
CA GLY A 73 4.81 -7.39 -17.20
C GLY A 73 5.13 -7.52 -15.71
N TYR A 74 4.12 -7.37 -14.84
CA TYR A 74 4.29 -7.59 -13.41
C TYR A 74 4.52 -9.08 -13.09
N LEU A 75 3.67 -9.96 -13.64
CA LEU A 75 3.77 -11.40 -13.42
C LEU A 75 5.09 -11.97 -13.94
N ASP A 76 5.55 -11.52 -15.11
CA ASP A 76 6.84 -11.91 -15.69
C ASP A 76 8.01 -11.52 -14.78
N SER A 77 7.97 -10.31 -14.19
CA SER A 77 9.02 -9.86 -13.26
C SER A 77 9.14 -10.71 -11.99
N TRP A 78 8.07 -11.43 -11.64
CA TRP A 78 8.01 -12.37 -10.52
C TRP A 78 8.11 -13.85 -10.96
N ASN A 79 8.30 -14.13 -12.25
CA ASN A 79 8.25 -15.48 -12.85
C ASN A 79 6.92 -16.22 -12.62
N LEU A 80 5.80 -15.51 -12.58
CA LEU A 80 4.46 -16.06 -12.33
C LEU A 80 3.61 -16.15 -13.60
N ILE A 81 4.15 -15.74 -14.76
CA ILE A 81 3.37 -15.60 -16.01
C ILE A 81 2.80 -16.93 -16.52
N ASP A 82 3.46 -18.04 -16.21
CA ASP A 82 3.02 -19.39 -16.58
C ASP A 82 2.07 -20.02 -15.55
N GLU A 83 1.96 -19.42 -14.36
CA GLU A 83 1.19 -19.94 -13.22
C GLU A 83 -0.14 -19.20 -13.02
N ILE A 84 -0.18 -17.92 -13.38
CA ILE A 84 -1.30 -17.02 -13.11
C ILE A 84 -1.82 -16.45 -14.42
N ASP A 85 -3.14 -16.51 -14.63
CA ASP A 85 -3.81 -15.87 -15.75
C ASP A 85 -3.68 -14.33 -15.63
N PRO A 86 -3.02 -13.64 -16.61
CA PRO A 86 -2.82 -12.21 -16.54
C PRO A 86 -4.12 -11.39 -16.56
N ASP A 87 -5.15 -11.86 -17.26
CA ASP A 87 -6.43 -11.15 -17.38
C ASP A 87 -7.22 -11.26 -16.08
N GLU A 88 -7.22 -12.43 -15.45
CA GLU A 88 -7.81 -12.62 -14.12
C GLU A 88 -7.08 -11.77 -13.08
N PHE A 89 -5.74 -11.83 -13.06
CA PHE A 89 -4.92 -11.05 -12.15
C PHE A 89 -5.14 -9.54 -12.34
N GLY A 90 -5.15 -9.06 -13.58
CA GLY A 90 -5.43 -7.66 -13.90
C GLY A 90 -6.82 -7.22 -13.42
N THR A 91 -7.83 -8.08 -13.58
CA THR A 91 -9.19 -7.84 -13.06
C THR A 91 -9.21 -7.72 -11.53
N GLN A 92 -8.51 -8.61 -10.83
CA GLN A 92 -8.40 -8.57 -9.36
C GLN A 92 -7.64 -7.33 -8.88
N ALA A 93 -6.52 -6.99 -9.52
CA ALA A 93 -5.76 -5.77 -9.23
C ALA A 93 -6.60 -4.50 -9.47
N HIS A 94 -7.41 -4.47 -10.53
CA HIS A 94 -8.31 -3.34 -10.79
C HIS A 94 -9.39 -3.20 -9.70
N LYS A 95 -9.91 -4.32 -9.17
CA LYS A 95 -10.84 -4.30 -8.02
C LYS A 95 -10.14 -3.78 -6.78
N LEU A 96 -8.92 -4.24 -6.49
CA LEU A 96 -8.13 -3.75 -5.36
C LEU A 96 -7.87 -2.24 -5.46
N ALA A 97 -7.50 -1.71 -6.63
CA ALA A 97 -7.29 -0.27 -6.82
C ALA A 97 -8.58 0.55 -6.56
N ASN A 98 -9.75 -0.01 -6.84
CA ASN A 98 -11.04 0.61 -6.52
C ASN A 98 -11.36 0.53 -5.03
N ASP A 99 -11.05 -0.58 -4.37
CA ASP A 99 -11.19 -0.74 -2.91
C ASP A 99 -10.30 0.29 -2.18
N ILE A 100 -9.05 0.47 -2.61
CA ILE A 100 -8.12 1.49 -2.06
C ILE A 100 -8.70 2.89 -2.23
N LEU A 101 -9.28 3.20 -3.40
CA LEU A 101 -9.92 4.49 -3.66
C LEU A 101 -11.14 4.72 -2.75
N ALA A 102 -11.90 3.68 -2.44
CA ALA A 102 -13.04 3.79 -1.53
C ALA A 102 -12.58 4.16 -0.12
N VAL A 103 -11.51 3.51 0.38
CA VAL A 103 -10.91 3.85 1.68
C VAL A 103 -10.35 5.26 1.68
N SER A 104 -9.61 5.67 0.64
CA SER A 104 -9.02 7.02 0.57
C SER A 104 -10.08 8.14 0.55
N LYS A 105 -11.30 7.84 0.09
CA LYS A 105 -12.45 8.76 0.13
C LYS A 105 -13.18 8.77 1.48
N THR A 106 -12.96 7.75 2.30
CA THR A 106 -13.52 7.69 3.65
C THR A 106 -12.71 8.63 4.55
N PRO A 107 -13.34 9.54 5.31
CA PRO A 107 -12.63 10.38 6.29
C PRO A 107 -11.85 9.54 7.30
N LEU A 108 -10.66 10.00 7.72
CA LEU A 108 -9.73 9.24 8.57
C LEU A 108 -10.39 8.77 9.89
N ASP A 109 -11.20 9.63 10.51
CA ASP A 109 -11.97 9.35 11.73
C ASP A 109 -13.03 8.25 11.57
N LYS A 110 -13.33 7.85 10.33
CA LYS A 110 -14.32 6.81 9.99
C LYS A 110 -13.70 5.52 9.47
N ARG A 111 -12.37 5.43 9.36
CA ARG A 111 -11.67 4.22 8.87
C ARG A 111 -11.42 3.17 9.95
N GLY A 112 -11.88 3.43 11.18
CA GLY A 112 -11.61 2.59 12.34
C GLY A 112 -10.23 2.89 12.96
N PRO A 113 -9.99 2.38 14.17
CA PRO A 113 -8.69 2.54 14.83
C PRO A 113 -7.62 1.74 14.09
N ALA A 114 -6.34 2.08 14.30
CA ALA A 114 -5.27 1.12 14.00
C ALA A 114 -5.42 -0.09 14.93
N ASP A 115 -5.11 -1.28 14.43
CA ASP A 115 -5.16 -2.48 15.28
C ASP A 115 -3.91 -2.46 16.19
N GLU A 116 -4.14 -2.39 17.51
CA GLU A 116 -3.10 -2.41 18.58
C GLU A 116 -2.43 -3.77 18.75
#